data_AF-A0A0L0SAK6-F1
#
_entry.id   AF-A0A0L0SAK6-F1
#
_cell.length_a   1.000
_cell.length_b   1.000
_cell.length_c   1.000
_cell.angle_alpha   90.00
_cell.angle_beta   90.00
_cell.angle_gamma   90.00
#
_symmetry.space_group_name_H-M   'P 1'
#
loop_
_entity.id
_entity.type
_entity.pdbx_description
1 polymer ?
#
loop_
_entity_poly.entity_id
_entity_poly.type
_entity_poly.pdbx_seq_one_letter_code
_entity_poly.pdbx_strand_id
1 'polypeptide(L)'
;MPSARTMSPAPPPTSPRVGHPTDNPRGTLESLLIRRYGLLTQEVKALIGETTVQAPEGNDYYRATATLRVPGTTEPLVAVSGATRGKKPARNTAFSRLLEMYTTRYA
;
A
#
# COMPACT_ATOMS: atom_id res chain seq x y z
N MET A 1 -50.38 -33.98 17.16
CA MET A 1 -49.67 -33.49 15.96
C MET A 1 -48.43 -32.73 16.43
N PRO A 2 -47.20 -33.23 16.22
CA PRO A 2 -45.99 -32.51 16.65
C PRO A 2 -45.57 -31.46 15.61
N SER A 3 -45.36 -30.22 16.06
CA SER A 3 -44.90 -29.08 15.25
C SER A 3 -43.47 -29.31 14.77
N ALA A 4 -43.26 -29.22 13.45
CA ALA A 4 -41.95 -29.23 12.85
C ALA A 4 -41.11 -28.05 13.39
N ARG A 5 -40.01 -28.36 14.08
CA ARG A 5 -38.95 -27.38 14.39
C ARG A 5 -38.25 -27.04 13.07
N THR A 6 -38.50 -25.85 12.55
CA THR A 6 -37.72 -25.27 11.45
C THR A 6 -36.28 -25.07 11.95
N MET A 7 -35.38 -25.97 11.58
CA MET A 7 -33.94 -25.75 11.72
C MET A 7 -33.52 -24.69 10.69
N SER A 8 -33.14 -23.51 11.16
CA SER A 8 -32.48 -22.50 10.31
C SER A 8 -31.17 -23.08 9.78
N PRO A 9 -30.92 -23.08 8.46
CA PRO A 9 -29.61 -23.45 7.95
C PRO A 9 -28.58 -22.46 8.48
N ALA A 10 -27.47 -22.97 9.01
CA ALA A 10 -26.34 -22.17 9.43
C ALA A 10 -25.88 -21.27 8.25
N PRO A 11 -25.54 -20.00 8.49
CA PRO A 11 -25.04 -19.13 7.42
C PRO A 11 -23.78 -19.77 6.80
N PRO A 12 -23.60 -19.65 5.46
CA PRO A 12 -22.44 -20.22 4.80
C PRO A 12 -21.15 -19.64 5.41
N PRO A 13 -20.05 -20.41 5.45
CA PRO A 13 -18.77 -19.91 5.92
C PRO A 13 -18.42 -18.67 5.09
N THR A 14 -18.20 -17.55 5.77
CA THR A 14 -17.69 -16.33 5.16
C THR A 14 -16.40 -16.68 4.44
N SER A 15 -16.42 -16.59 3.10
CA SER A 15 -15.24 -16.73 2.28
C SER A 15 -14.12 -15.90 2.89
N PRO A 16 -12.91 -16.44 3.10
CA PRO A 16 -11.79 -15.64 3.55
C PRO A 16 -11.63 -14.53 2.52
N ARG A 17 -11.94 -13.29 2.92
CA ARG A 17 -11.62 -12.12 2.13
C ARG A 17 -10.13 -12.19 1.92
N VAL A 18 -9.72 -12.57 0.72
CA VAL A 18 -8.36 -12.35 0.24
C VAL A 18 -8.11 -10.87 0.48
N GLY A 19 -7.24 -10.57 1.44
CA GLY A 19 -6.90 -9.20 1.82
C GLY A 19 -6.18 -8.54 0.65
N HIS A 20 -6.94 -7.90 -0.23
CA HIS A 20 -6.42 -6.97 -1.21
C HIS A 20 -5.94 -5.69 -0.49
N PRO A 21 -4.97 -4.97 -1.07
CA PRO A 21 -3.67 -4.75 -0.45
C PRO A 21 -3.68 -3.64 0.62
N THR A 22 -3.27 -4.06 1.82
CA THR A 22 -2.56 -3.31 2.86
C THR A 22 -3.00 -1.87 3.15
N ASP A 23 -3.74 -1.71 4.26
CA ASP A 23 -3.92 -0.44 5.00
C ASP A 23 -2.62 0.36 5.22
N ASN A 24 -1.46 -0.29 5.07
CA ASN A 24 -0.13 0.29 5.20
C ASN A 24 0.81 -0.15 4.05
N PRO A 25 0.66 0.41 2.82
CA PRO A 25 1.46 0.01 1.67
C PRO A 25 2.95 0.31 1.87
N ARG A 26 3.27 1.37 2.62
CA ARG A 26 4.63 1.71 3.02
C ARG A 26 5.25 0.62 3.89
N GLY A 27 4.57 0.19 4.96
CA GLY A 27 5.09 -0.85 5.86
C GLY A 27 5.29 -2.19 5.16
N THR A 28 4.44 -2.52 4.19
CA THR A 28 4.63 -3.70 3.33
C THR A 28 5.87 -3.58 2.47
N LEU A 29 6.07 -2.43 1.81
CA LEU A 29 7.27 -2.17 1.03
C LEU A 29 8.53 -2.27 1.89
N GLU A 30 8.52 -1.66 3.08
CA GLU A 30 9.62 -1.74 4.03
C GLU A 30 9.93 -3.20 4.40
N SER A 31 8.90 -3.99 4.72
CA SER A 31 9.05 -5.41 5.08
C SER A 31 9.62 -6.25 3.94
N LEU A 32 9.23 -5.98 2.69
CA LEU A 32 9.76 -6.69 1.52
C LEU A 32 11.23 -6.36 1.29
N LEU A 33 11.63 -5.10 1.45
CA LEU A 33 13.02 -4.66 1.29
C LEU A 33 13.92 -5.26 2.37
N ILE A 34 13.48 -5.26 3.63
CA ILE A 34 14.19 -5.90 4.74
C ILE A 34 14.42 -7.39 4.43
N ARG A 35 13.35 -8.12 4.07
CA ARG A 35 13.44 -9.56 3.80
C ARG A 35 14.32 -9.90 2.60
N ARG A 36 14.25 -9.09 1.54
CA ARG A 36 14.97 -9.37 0.29
C ARG A 36 16.47 -9.02 0.37
N TYR A 37 16.78 -7.88 0.99
CA TYR A 37 18.14 -7.34 1.00
C TYR A 37 18.85 -7.51 2.35
N GLY A 38 18.19 -8.08 3.36
CA GLY A 38 18.76 -8.28 4.70
C GLY A 38 19.05 -6.97 5.45
N LEU A 39 18.36 -5.88 5.08
CA LEU A 39 18.62 -4.53 5.60
C LEU A 39 17.92 -4.30 6.94
N LEU A 40 18.50 -3.42 7.75
CA LEU A 40 17.85 -2.91 8.95
C LEU A 40 16.73 -1.90 8.59
N THR A 41 15.75 -1.75 9.47
CA THR A 41 14.64 -0.81 9.28
C THR A 41 15.11 0.63 9.04
N GLN A 42 16.21 1.06 9.66
CA GLN A 42 16.77 2.41 9.46
C GLN A 42 17.34 2.59 8.06
N GLU A 43 18.03 1.58 7.54
CA GLU A 43 18.60 1.59 6.18
C GLU A 43 17.49 1.64 5.14
N VAL A 44 16.44 0.81 5.32
CA VAL A 44 15.28 0.82 4.43
C VAL A 44 14.56 2.17 4.44
N LYS A 45 14.43 2.83 5.59
CA LYS A 45 13.88 4.19 5.67
C LYS A 45 14.71 5.21 4.89
N ALA A 46 16.04 5.06 4.84
CA ALA A 46 16.90 5.93 4.06
C ALA A 46 16.75 5.72 2.54
N LEU A 47 16.30 4.54 2.11
CA LEU A 47 16.01 4.23 0.71
C LEU A 47 14.67 4.80 0.22
N ILE A 48 13.75 5.07 1.14
CA ILE A 48 12.38 5.51 0.84
C ILE A 48 12.26 7.02 1.04
N GLY A 49 12.01 7.73 -0.07
CA GLY A 49 11.65 9.14 -0.08
C GLY A 49 10.14 9.35 -0.17
N GLU A 50 9.64 10.39 0.47
CA GLU A 50 8.24 10.81 0.39
C GLU A 50 8.16 12.34 0.33
N THR A 51 7.33 12.87 -0.57
CA THR A 51 7.03 14.30 -0.64
C THR A 51 5.55 14.48 -0.91
N THR A 52 4.87 15.35 -0.15
CA THR A 52 3.45 15.65 -0.36
C THR A 52 3.29 17.15 -0.56
N VAL A 53 2.69 17.54 -1.68
CA VAL A 53 2.42 18.94 -2.04
C VAL A 53 0.92 19.17 -2.17
N GLN A 54 0.48 20.39 -1.89
CA GLN A 54 -0.90 20.80 -2.13
C GLN A 54 -1.13 20.89 -3.63
N ALA A 55 -2.24 20.34 -4.09
CA ALA A 55 -2.59 20.31 -5.50
C ALA A 55 -3.32 21.62 -5.87
N PRO A 56 -3.09 22.19 -7.07
CA PRO A 56 -3.73 23.43 -7.51
C PRO A 56 -5.25 23.31 -7.65
N GLU A 57 -5.80 22.09 -7.72
CA GLU A 57 -7.23 21.81 -7.87
C GLU A 57 -8.08 22.21 -6.64
N GLY A 58 -7.45 22.48 -5.49
CA GLY A 58 -8.15 23.05 -4.33
C GLY A 58 -7.41 22.86 -3.01
N ASN A 59 -7.81 23.64 -1.99
CA ASN A 59 -7.09 23.71 -0.71
C ASN A 59 -7.01 22.37 0.04
N ASP A 60 -7.93 21.44 -0.20
CA ASP A 60 -7.95 20.13 0.45
C ASP A 60 -7.29 19.02 -0.39
N TYR A 61 -6.84 19.31 -1.61
CA TYR A 61 -6.26 18.32 -2.50
C TYR A 61 -4.75 18.29 -2.37
N TYR A 62 -4.20 17.08 -2.38
CA TYR A 62 -2.78 16.84 -2.26
C TYR A 62 -2.32 15.85 -3.32
N ARG A 63 -1.09 16.03 -3.78
CA ARG A 63 -0.35 15.07 -4.58
C ARG A 63 0.84 14.60 -3.77
N ALA A 64 1.02 13.30 -3.64
CA ALA A 64 2.17 12.70 -3.00
C ALA A 64 3.05 12.01 -4.04
N THR A 65 4.36 12.11 -3.83
CA THR A 65 5.39 11.40 -4.58
C THR A 65 6.10 10.48 -3.60
N ALA A 66 6.16 9.19 -3.92
CA ALA A 66 6.92 8.20 -3.20
C ALA A 66 8.08 7.74 -4.09
N THR A 67 9.29 7.70 -3.52
CA THR A 67 10.50 7.29 -4.24
C THR A 67 11.15 6.15 -3.48
N LEU A 68 11.68 5.16 -4.20
CA LEU A 68 12.45 4.06 -3.64
C LEU A 68 13.76 3.88 -4.40
N ARG A 69 14.88 3.95 -3.69
CA ARG A 69 16.18 3.52 -4.21
C ARG A 69 16.35 2.03 -3.95
N VAL A 70 16.32 1.22 -5.01
CA VAL A 70 16.48 -0.22 -4.88
C VAL A 70 17.98 -0.55 -4.80
N PRO A 71 18.45 -1.29 -3.79
CA PRO A 71 19.86 -1.68 -3.72
C PRO A 71 20.26 -2.47 -4.97
N GLY A 72 21.38 -2.06 -5.58
CA GLY A 72 21.87 -2.66 -6.83
C GLY A 72 21.27 -2.07 -8.11
N THR A 73 20.42 -1.05 -8.03
CA THR A 73 19.92 -0.33 -9.22
C THR A 73 20.41 1.11 -9.24
N THR A 74 20.72 1.61 -10.43
CA THR A 74 21.13 3.01 -10.63
C THR A 74 19.93 3.94 -10.59
N GLU A 75 18.78 3.49 -11.08
CA GLU A 75 17.56 4.30 -11.16
C GLU A 75 16.63 4.04 -9.96
N PRO A 76 16.13 5.09 -9.29
CA PRO A 76 15.10 4.95 -8.28
C PRO A 76 13.74 4.70 -8.93
N LEU A 77 12.90 3.91 -8.27
CA LEU A 77 11.49 3.84 -8.59
C LEU A 77 10.79 5.09 -8.05
N VAL A 78 9.97 5.72 -8.87
CA VAL A 78 9.21 6.91 -8.50
C VAL A 78 7.75 6.69 -8.85
N ALA A 79 6.87 6.90 -7.88
CA ALA A 79 5.43 6.83 -8.06
C ALA A 79 4.78 8.11 -7.55
N VAL A 80 3.84 8.64 -8.34
CA VAL A 80 3.12 9.88 -8.02
C VAL A 80 1.64 9.56 -7.89
N SER A 81 0.99 10.08 -6.86
CA SER A 81 -0.47 10.03 -6.70
C SER A 81 -1.13 11.09 -7.61
N GLY A 82 -2.37 10.82 -8.01
CA GLY A 82 -3.24 11.90 -8.50
C GLY A 82 -3.55 12.91 -7.40
N ALA A 83 -4.21 14.01 -7.78
CA ALA A 83 -4.79 14.93 -6.81
C ALA A 83 -5.89 14.20 -6.02
N THR A 84 -5.70 14.10 -4.71
CA THR A 84 -6.61 13.39 -3.81
C THR A 84 -6.91 14.24 -2.59
N ARG A 85 -8.14 14.15 -2.09
CA ARG A 85 -8.56 14.95 -0.93
C ARG A 85 -7.88 14.41 0.33
N GLY A 86 -7.00 15.20 0.94
CA GLY A 86 -6.25 14.87 2.15
C GLY A 86 -4.85 14.27 1.92
N LYS A 87 -3.93 14.57 2.83
CA LYS A 87 -2.51 14.14 2.75
C LYS A 87 -2.35 12.62 2.88
N LYS A 88 -3.04 11.99 3.83
CA LYS A 88 -2.96 10.54 4.10
C LYS A 88 -3.37 9.69 2.88
N PRO A 89 -4.53 9.90 2.25
CA PRO A 89 -4.90 9.13 1.06
C PRO A 89 -3.95 9.38 -0.11
N ALA A 90 -3.49 10.61 -0.34
CA ALA A 90 -2.48 10.91 -1.36
C ALA A 90 -1.21 10.07 -1.18
N ARG A 91 -0.66 10.06 0.03
CA ARG A 91 0.50 9.24 0.40
C ARG A 91 0.25 7.76 0.19
N ASN A 92 -0.86 7.23 0.71
CA ASN A 92 -1.20 5.82 0.57
C ASN A 92 -1.28 5.43 -0.91
N THR A 93 -1.93 6.23 -1.74
CA THR A 93 -1.99 5.99 -3.20
C THR A 93 -0.60 6.00 -3.84
N ALA A 94 0.27 6.96 -3.50
CA ALA A 94 1.64 6.99 -4.03
C ALA A 94 2.44 5.73 -3.63
N PHE A 95 2.34 5.32 -2.37
CA PHE A 95 3.03 4.11 -1.88
C PHE A 95 2.44 2.81 -2.42
N SER A 96 1.13 2.71 -2.61
CA SER A 96 0.51 1.54 -3.24
C SER A 96 1.01 1.38 -4.68
N ARG A 97 1.08 2.47 -5.44
CA ARG A 97 1.66 2.47 -6.79
C ARG A 97 3.15 2.10 -6.78
N LEU A 98 3.92 2.65 -5.83
CA LEU A 98 5.33 2.32 -5.70
C LEU A 98 5.56 0.85 -5.35
N LEU A 99 4.74 0.30 -4.45
CA LEU A 99 4.74 -1.10 -4.09
C LEU A 99 4.41 -1.98 -5.28
N GLU A 100 3.36 -1.64 -6.04
CA GLU A 100 2.98 -2.33 -7.27
C GLU A 100 4.15 -2.33 -8.28
N MET A 101 4.73 -1.17 -8.58
CA MET A 101 5.90 -1.06 -9.46
C MET A 101 7.08 -1.93 -9.01
N TYR A 102 7.38 -1.93 -7.70
CA TYR A 102 8.44 -2.77 -7.14
C TYR A 102 8.12 -4.26 -7.29
N THR A 103 6.89 -4.68 -6.98
CA THR A 103 6.49 -6.07 -7.13
C THR A 103 6.43 -6.49 -8.59
N THR A 104 5.95 -5.67 -9.52
CA THR A 104 5.91 -6.05 -10.94
C THR A 104 7.31 -6.16 -11.54
N ARG A 105 8.24 -5.28 -11.16
CA ARG A 105 9.59 -5.26 -11.72
C ARG A 105 10.53 -6.28 -11.10
N TYR A 106 10.27 -6.69 -9.85
CA TYR A 106 11.19 -7.52 -9.10
C TYR A 106 10.55 -8.76 -8.43
N ALA A 107 9.25 -9.03 -8.54
CA ALA A 107 8.66 -10.28 -8.00
C ALA A 107 9.26 -11.53 -8.65
#